data_AF-A0A9D8DJE1-F1
#
_entry.id   AF-A0A9D8DJE1-F1
#
_cell.length_a   1.000
_cell.length_b   1.000
_cell.length_c   1.000
_cell.angle_alpha   90.00
_cell.angle_beta   90.00
_cell.angle_gamma   90.00
#
_symmetry.space_group_name_H-M   'P 1'
#
loop_
_entity.id
_entity.type
_entity.pdbx_description
1 polymer ?
#
loop_
_entity_poly.entity_id
_entity_poly.type
_entity_poly.pdbx_seq_one_letter_code
_entity_poly.pdbx_strand_id
1 'polypeptide(L)' 'MGRRNITVQLDEEIVRRARMLAAERSTSVSRLVAEQLEALVADDARYDAARRRALALLETGFHGGGRPLPSRDELHER' A
#
# COMPACT_ATOMS: atom_id res chain seq x y z
N MET A 1 -5.42 20.27 -8.15
CA MET A 1 -6.47 19.52 -7.43
C MET A 1 -7.04 20.39 -6.32
N GLY A 2 -8.36 20.36 -6.11
CA GLY A 2 -9.01 21.12 -5.04
C GLY A 2 -8.80 20.47 -3.68
N ARG A 3 -8.61 21.28 -2.64
CA ARG A 3 -8.62 20.81 -1.25
C ARG A 3 -10.05 20.86 -0.71
N ARG A 4 -10.46 19.84 0.03
CA ARG A 4 -11.75 19.77 0.73
C ARG A 4 -11.48 19.59 2.21
N ASN A 5 -12.20 20.34 3.04
CA ASN A 5 -12.10 20.21 4.49
C ASN A 5 -12.96 19.03 4.95
N ILE A 6 -12.41 18.20 5.82
CA ILE A 6 -13.10 17.07 6.43
C ILE A 6 -13.01 17.27 7.95
N THR A 7 -14.15 17.19 8.62
CA THR A 7 -14.21 17.21 10.09
C THR A 7 -14.24 15.76 10.59
N VAL A 8 -13.34 15.43 11.50
CA VAL A 8 -13.25 14.10 12.12
C VAL A 8 -13.37 14.22 13.62
N GLN A 9 -14.05 13.27 14.25
CA GLN A 9 -14.07 13.13 15.70
C GLN A 9 -12.99 12.13 16.10
N LEU A 10 -12.16 12.52 17.06
CA LEU A 10 -11.05 11.73 17.58
C LEU A 10 -11.06 11.85 19.10
N ASP A 11 -10.54 10.83 19.77
CA ASP A 11 -10.32 10.87 21.21
C ASP A 11 -9.40 12.03 21.58
N GLU A 12 -9.71 12.72 22.69
CA GLU A 12 -8.96 13.88 23.16
C GLU A 12 -7.47 13.56 23.39
N GLU A 13 -7.18 12.35 23.90
CA GLU A 13 -5.82 11.89 24.15
C GLU A 13 -5.05 11.68 22.85
N ILE A 14 -5.74 11.21 21.79
CA ILE A 14 -5.15 11.07 20.46
C ILE A 14 -4.83 12.43 19.88
N VAL A 15 -5.74 13.40 20.00
CA VAL A 15 -5.51 14.78 19.52
C VAL A 15 -4.32 15.41 20.24
N ARG A 16 -4.21 15.22 21.55
CA ARG A 16 -3.07 15.73 22.35
C ARG A 16 -1.74 15.16 21.86
N ARG A 17 -1.65 13.83 21.71
CA ARG A 17 -0.43 13.17 21.21
C ARG A 17 -0.10 13.55 19.78
N ALA A 18 -1.10 13.66 18.91
CA ALA A 18 -0.92 14.10 17.53
C ALA A 18 -0.34 15.52 17.46
N ARG A 19 -0.76 16.45 18.33
CA ARG A 19 -0.20 17.80 18.39
C ARG A 19 1.28 17.80 18.80
N MET A 20 1.65 17.01 19.82
CA MET A 20 3.04 16.88 20.24
C MET A 20 3.92 16.32 19.12
N LEU A 21 3.45 15.24 18.46
CA LEU A 21 4.16 14.62 17.35
C LEU A 21 4.29 15.57 16.15
N ALA A 22 3.24 16.34 15.86
CA ALA A 22 3.26 17.32 14.79
C ALA A 22 4.29 18.42 15.06
N ALA A 23 4.35 18.91 16.30
CA ALA A 23 5.33 19.91 16.71
C ALA A 23 6.77 19.37 16.61
N GLU A 24 7.01 18.14 17.09
CA GLU A 24 8.32 17.47 16.99
C GLU A 24 8.78 17.34 15.53
N ARG A 25 7.86 17.02 14.62
CA ARG A 25 8.14 16.86 13.19
C ARG A 25 8.02 18.14 12.37
N SER A 26 7.89 19.32 13.01
CA SER A 26 7.69 20.61 12.33
C SER A 26 6.56 20.59 11.29
N THR A 27 5.46 19.92 11.61
CA THR A 27 4.30 19.73 10.74
C THR A 27 3.00 20.06 11.48
N SER A 28 1.84 19.87 10.83
CA SER A 28 0.52 20.07 11.43
C SER A 28 -0.22 18.76 11.59
N VAL A 29 -1.17 18.70 12.52
CA VAL A 29 -2.05 17.53 12.71
C VAL A 29 -2.82 17.23 11.43
N SER A 30 -3.37 18.25 10.75
CA SER A 30 -4.07 18.06 9.48
C SER A 30 -3.17 17.47 8.39
N ARG A 31 -1.88 17.82 8.38
CA ARG A 31 -0.91 17.23 7.46
C ARG A 31 -0.64 15.76 7.79
N LEU A 32 -0.43 15.42 9.07
CA LEU A 32 -0.25 14.03 9.50
C LEU A 32 -1.45 13.15 9.10
N VAL A 33 -2.67 13.65 9.30
CA VAL A 33 -3.88 12.94 8.90
C VAL A 33 -3.96 12.78 7.37
N ALA A 34 -3.65 13.83 6.62
CA ALA A 34 -3.62 13.77 5.16
C ALA A 34 -2.60 12.74 4.65
N GLU A 35 -1.38 12.75 5.18
CA GLU A 35 -0.31 11.81 4.80
C GLU A 35 -0.70 10.35 5.10
N GLN A 36 -1.35 10.10 6.24
CA GLN A 36 -1.86 8.75 6.54
C GLN A 36 -3.01 8.32 5.63
N LEU A 37 -3.91 9.22 5.26
CA LEU A 37 -4.97 8.92 4.30
C LEU A 37 -4.41 8.64 2.91
N GLU A 38 -3.44 9.43 2.46
CA GLU A 38 -2.72 9.21 1.19
C GLU A 38 -2.02 7.84 1.18
N ALA A 39 -1.36 7.48 2.28
CA ALA A 39 -0.71 6.17 2.41
C ALA A 39 -1.71 5.01 2.33
N LEU A 40 -2.87 5.12 2.99
CA LEU A 40 -3.93 4.10 2.93
C LEU A 40 -4.50 3.94 1.52
N VAL A 41 -4.81 5.04 0.84
CA VAL A 41 -5.32 5.01 -0.54
C VAL A 41 -4.28 4.45 -1.51
N ALA A 42 -3.01 4.82 -1.33
CA ALA A 42 -1.92 4.30 -2.14
C ALA A 42 -1.74 2.78 -1.94
N ASP A 43 -1.89 2.29 -0.70
CA ASP A 43 -1.77 0.86 -0.42
C ASP A 43 -2.88 0.04 -1.09
N ASP A 44 -4.12 0.52 -0.97
CA ASP A 44 -5.30 -0.09 -1.61
C ASP A 44 -5.14 -0.13 -3.15
N ALA A 45 -4.72 1.00 -3.74
CA ALA A 45 -4.47 1.08 -5.18
C ALA A 45 -3.34 0.14 -5.64
N ARG A 46 -2.29 -0.04 -4.82
CA ARG A 46 -1.19 -0.99 -5.11
C ARG A 46 -1.70 -2.42 -5.07
N TYR A 47 -2.50 -2.78 -4.08
CA TYR A 47 -3.11 -4.11 -3.96
C TYR A 47 -3.97 -4.41 -5.20
N ASP A 48 -4.86 -3.51 -5.56
CA ASP A 48 -5.74 -3.66 -6.73
C ASP A 48 -4.95 -3.79 -8.03
N ALA A 49 -3.90 -2.97 -8.21
CA ALA A 49 -3.02 -3.08 -9.37
C ALA A 49 -2.30 -4.43 -9.42
N ALA A 50 -1.81 -4.93 -8.29
CA ALA A 50 -1.17 -6.25 -8.21
C ALA A 50 -2.15 -7.38 -8.52
N ARG A 51 -3.37 -7.31 -7.96
CA ARG A 51 -4.45 -8.27 -8.23
C ARG A 51 -4.80 -8.33 -9.71
N ARG A 52 -5.01 -7.18 -10.35
CA ARG A 52 -5.29 -7.11 -11.80
C ARG A 52 -4.17 -7.73 -12.64
N ARG A 53 -2.91 -7.43 -12.32
CA ARG A 53 -1.76 -8.02 -13.02
C ARG A 53 -1.71 -9.54 -12.86
N ALA A 54 -1.93 -10.04 -11.63
CA ALA A 54 -1.92 -11.48 -11.37
C ALA A 54 -3.03 -12.22 -12.14
N LEU A 55 -4.25 -11.66 -12.16
CA LEU A 55 -5.35 -12.25 -12.92
C LEU A 55 -5.09 -12.25 -14.42
N ALA A 56 -4.59 -11.15 -14.99
CA ALA A 56 -4.22 -11.09 -16.40
C ALA A 56 -3.12 -12.11 -16.77
N LEU A 57 -2.17 -12.35 -15.86
CA LEU A 57 -1.14 -13.37 -16.02
C LEU A 57 -1.74 -14.78 -16.06
N LEU A 58 -2.70 -15.06 -15.18
CA LEU A 58 -3.40 -16.35 -15.14
C LEU A 58 -4.24 -16.60 -16.39
N GLU A 59 -4.93 -15.57 -16.88
CA GLU A 59 -5.73 -15.64 -18.13
C GLU A 59 -4.85 -15.88 -19.36
N THR A 60 -3.71 -15.20 -19.43
CA THR A 60 -2.76 -15.37 -20.55
C THR A 60 -2.04 -16.71 -20.48
N GLY A 61 -1.75 -17.19 -19.25
CA GLY A 61 -0.94 -18.38 -19.01
C GLY A 61 0.54 -18.15 -19.35
N PHE A 62 1.36 -19.18 -19.14
CA PHE A 62 2.77 -19.16 -19.47
C PHE A 62 3.07 -20.17 -20.58
N HIS A 63 3.85 -19.76 -21.59
CA HIS A 63 4.24 -20.64 -22.70
C HIS A 63 5.20 -21.77 -22.29
N GLY A 64 5.77 -21.76 -21.08
CA GLY A 64 6.54 -22.86 -20.49
C GLY A 64 7.80 -23.29 -21.25
N GLY A 65 8.18 -22.57 -22.32
CA GLY A 65 9.37 -22.87 -23.14
C GLY A 65 9.34 -24.22 -23.88
N GLY A 66 8.24 -24.98 -23.81
CA GLY A 66 8.07 -26.28 -24.47
C GLY A 66 9.02 -27.38 -23.99
N ARG A 67 9.81 -27.14 -22.94
CA ARG A 67 10.73 -28.12 -22.34
C ARG A 67 10.08 -28.78 -21.13
N PRO A 68 10.41 -30.05 -20.82
CA PRO A 68 10.02 -30.67 -19.57
C PRO A 68 10.41 -29.79 -18.39
N LEU A 69 9.51 -29.63 -17.42
CA LEU A 69 9.83 -28.93 -16.17
C LEU A 69 10.97 -29.70 -15.47
N PRO A 70 11.99 -29.01 -14.96
CA PRO A 70 13.06 -29.66 -14.20
C PRO A 70 12.49 -30.37 -12.99
N SER A 71 13.18 -31.43 -12.55
CA SER A 71 12.79 -32.11 -11.32
C SER A 71 12.92 -31.16 -10.12
N ARG A 72 12.17 -31.44 -9.05
CA ARG A 72 12.23 -30.63 -7.82
C ARG A 72 13.66 -30.57 -7.27
N ASP A 73 14.40 -31.67 -7.35
CA ASP A 73 15.76 -31.76 -6.84
C ASP A 73 16.73 -30.92 -7.69
N GLU A 74 16.60 -30.94 -9.02
CA GLU A 74 17.34 -30.07 -9.95
C GLU A 74 17.11 -28.56 -9.72
N LEU A 75 15.93 -28.17 -9.23
CA LEU A 75 15.60 -26.77 -8.88
C LEU A 75 16.24 -26.31 -7.57
N HIS A 76 16.56 -27.25 -6.68
CA HIS A 76 17.05 -26.97 -5.32
C HIS A 76 18.57 -27.13 -5.17
N GLU A 77 19.25 -27.79 -6.11
CA GLU A 77 20.71 -27.80 -6.19
C GLU A 77 21.21 -26.41 -6.61
N ARG A 78 21.63 -25.62 -5.62
CA ARG A 78 22.38 -24.37 -5.79
C ARG A 78 23.80 -24.53 -5.29
#